data_AF-A0A849PLA5-F1
#
_entry.id   AF-A0A849PLA5-F1
#
_cell.length_a   1.000
_cell.length_b   1.000
_cell.length_c   1.000
_cell.angle_alpha   90.00
_cell.angle_beta   90.00
_cell.angle_gamma   90.00
#
_symmetry.space_group_name_H-M   'P 1'
#
loop_
_entity.id
_entity.type
_entity.pdbx_description
1 polymer ?
#
loop_
_entity_poly.entity_id
_entity_poly.type
_entity_poly.pdbx_seq_one_letter_code
_entity_poly.pdbx_strand_id
1 'polypeptide(L)'
;MANPDAIVSMLLDRDSGPVMQASTTKPLTPVKNSPSRASTPEALTDIRTFFFGEGFVNSEDEYRALLHEVTIRLAREEVLRSARGDEEIIHAIKMLDDLNPTLNLLSEHLFEWYSMYEEEVLPSEEAVREILTRREIPPAMRTLAQNLTDLYESRRTLIEYIQDETTLIAPNLANLAGGLLAARLISIAGGLGKLARMPASRLQILGANRAMFRHLRGAAPPKHGVIFQHPLVHASPRRLRGKIARKFASKLTIAARIDYYSGEVREGLAESLADSLPNRAGNFILKC
;
A
#
# COMPACT_ATOMS: atom_id res chain seq x y z
N MET A 1 4.86 23.76 34.60
CA MET A 1 4.98 22.39 34.07
C MET A 1 5.21 22.51 32.57
N ALA A 2 6.22 21.82 32.03
CA ALA A 2 6.47 21.80 30.59
C ALA A 2 5.25 21.20 29.86
N ASN A 3 4.78 21.83 28.78
CA ASN A 3 3.65 21.30 27.99
C ASN A 3 4.16 20.22 27.03
N PRO A 4 3.74 18.94 27.17
CA PRO A 4 4.16 17.85 26.28
C PRO A 4 3.85 18.13 24.80
N ASP A 5 2.73 18.81 24.49
CA ASP A 5 2.32 19.11 23.12
C ASP A 5 3.28 20.06 22.39
N ALA A 6 3.82 21.04 23.12
CA ALA A 6 4.80 21.98 22.56
C ALA A 6 6.12 21.27 22.23
N ILE A 7 6.54 20.32 23.06
CA ILE A 7 7.78 19.55 22.86
C ILE A 7 7.63 18.62 21.64
N VAL A 8 6.51 17.92 21.55
CA VAL A 8 6.21 17.02 20.41
C VAL A 8 6.19 17.79 19.10
N SER A 9 5.49 18.93 19.05
CA SER A 9 5.43 19.80 17.86
C SER A 9 6.82 20.26 17.39
N MET A 10 7.68 20.72 18.31
CA MET A 10 9.04 21.16 17.98
C MET A 10 9.97 20.03 17.50
N LEU A 11 9.79 18.80 18.00
CA LEU A 11 10.58 17.65 17.57
C LEU A 11 10.12 17.17 16.19
N LEU A 12 8.82 17.17 15.93
CA LEU A 12 8.24 16.71 14.68
C LEU A 12 8.48 17.65 13.49
N ASP A 13 8.72 18.95 13.73
CA ASP A 13 9.07 19.92 12.68
C ASP A 13 10.52 19.74 12.17
N ARG A 14 11.43 19.19 13.00
CA ARG A 14 12.84 19.02 12.64
C ARG A 14 13.11 17.87 11.65
N ASP A 15 12.25 16.86 11.62
CA ASP A 15 12.44 15.65 10.80
C ASP A 15 11.75 15.71 9.42
N SER A 16 11.22 16.88 9.03
CA SER A 16 10.50 17.07 7.75
C SER A 16 11.41 17.30 6.52
N GLY A 17 12.72 17.11 6.63
CA GLY A 17 13.67 17.21 5.52
C GLY A 17 14.94 16.37 5.74
N PRO A 18 15.74 16.10 4.68
CA PRO A 18 16.93 15.29 4.82
C PRO A 18 17.89 15.94 5.81
N VAL A 19 18.46 15.10 6.68
CA VAL A 19 19.49 15.39 7.68
C VAL A 19 20.38 16.58 7.27
N MET A 20 20.52 17.53 8.22
CA MET A 20 21.34 18.75 8.23
C MET A 20 20.56 20.06 7.99
N GLN A 21 20.16 20.71 9.09
CA GLN A 21 20.65 22.05 9.44
C GLN A 21 20.15 22.47 10.83
N ALA A 22 21.09 22.82 11.71
CA ALA A 22 20.79 23.51 12.95
C ALA A 22 20.45 24.96 12.63
N SER A 23 19.19 25.37 12.83
CA SER A 23 18.87 26.78 13.02
C SER A 23 17.64 26.98 13.90
N THR A 24 17.90 27.41 15.13
CA THR A 24 17.22 28.48 15.88
C THR A 24 15.71 28.68 15.69
N THR A 25 14.90 28.29 16.68
CA THR A 25 13.71 29.07 17.11
C THR A 25 13.31 28.79 18.57
N LYS A 26 13.11 29.90 19.29
CA LYS A 26 12.57 30.19 20.65
C LYS A 26 12.43 29.05 21.69
N PRO A 27 13.13 29.16 22.86
CA PRO A 27 12.86 28.30 24.01
C PRO A 27 11.54 28.66 24.72
N LEU A 28 10.94 27.63 25.31
CA LEU A 28 9.82 27.72 26.26
C LEU A 28 10.09 28.83 27.29
N THR A 29 9.11 29.70 27.54
CA THR A 29 9.30 30.84 28.44
C THR A 29 9.55 30.38 29.88
N PRO A 30 10.69 30.78 30.49
CA PRO A 30 11.00 30.44 31.88
C PRO A 30 10.22 31.33 32.86
N VAL A 31 9.89 30.77 34.03
CA VAL A 31 9.48 31.57 35.20
C VAL A 31 10.73 32.32 35.65
N LYS A 32 10.68 33.66 35.60
CA LYS A 32 11.81 34.56 35.84
C LYS A 32 12.51 34.26 37.18
N ASN A 33 13.82 34.06 37.13
CA ASN A 33 14.82 34.66 38.02
C ASN A 33 16.23 34.48 37.42
N SER A 34 16.84 35.59 37.02
CA SER A 34 18.25 35.70 36.56
C SER A 34 19.10 36.26 37.72
N PRO A 35 20.41 35.94 37.88
CA PRO A 35 21.41 36.47 36.94
C PRO A 35 22.70 35.65 36.66
N SER A 36 23.26 35.96 35.48
CA SER A 36 24.70 36.15 35.17
C SER A 36 25.58 35.02 34.59
N ARG A 37 26.28 35.45 33.52
CA ARG A 37 27.58 35.04 32.94
C ARG A 37 27.63 33.92 31.90
N ALA A 38 28.27 34.32 30.80
CA ALA A 38 28.56 33.58 29.57
C ALA A 38 29.39 32.31 29.78
N SER A 39 28.98 31.24 29.10
CA SER A 39 29.87 30.22 28.54
C SER A 39 29.23 29.69 27.25
N THR A 40 30.06 29.45 26.25
CA THR A 40 29.74 28.76 24.99
C THR A 40 28.91 27.52 25.29
N PRO A 41 27.81 27.21 24.57
CA PRO A 41 26.96 26.09 24.94
C PRO A 41 27.76 24.80 24.74
N GLU A 42 28.27 24.23 25.83
CA GLU A 42 28.73 22.85 25.88
C GLU A 42 27.63 22.01 25.27
N ALA A 43 28.00 21.15 24.31
CA ALA A 43 27.04 20.29 23.64
C ALA A 43 26.16 19.63 24.71
N LEU A 44 24.84 19.76 24.56
CA LEU A 44 23.84 19.12 25.43
C LEU A 44 24.12 17.61 25.48
N THR A 45 24.97 17.19 26.41
CA THR A 45 25.46 15.82 26.49
C THR A 45 24.48 14.96 27.29
N ASP A 46 23.68 15.61 28.15
CA ASP A 46 22.62 14.97 28.91
C ASP A 46 21.35 15.84 28.94
N ILE A 47 20.31 15.35 28.23
CA ILE A 47 18.97 15.96 28.18
C ILE A 47 18.39 16.03 29.59
N ARG A 48 18.70 15.08 30.47
CA ARG A 48 18.23 15.07 31.85
C ARG A 48 18.73 16.30 32.60
N THR A 49 20.04 16.55 32.58
CA THR A 49 20.65 17.68 33.30
C THR A 49 20.10 19.03 32.80
N PHE A 50 19.81 19.14 31.51
CA PHE A 50 19.18 20.32 30.93
C PHE A 50 17.74 20.55 31.45
N PHE A 51 16.91 19.51 31.49
CA PHE A 51 15.52 19.63 31.96
C PHE A 51 15.43 20.03 33.44
N PHE A 52 16.36 19.53 34.28
CA PHE A 52 16.46 19.96 35.68
C PHE A 52 17.07 21.36 35.82
N GLY A 53 18.12 21.69 35.04
CA GLY A 53 18.81 22.97 35.10
C GLY A 53 17.96 24.17 34.69
N GLU A 54 17.06 23.98 33.72
CA GLU A 54 16.11 25.01 33.26
C GLU A 54 14.79 25.03 34.06
N GLY A 55 14.63 24.14 35.05
CA GLY A 55 13.44 24.08 35.91
C GLY A 55 12.18 23.57 35.21
N PHE A 56 12.31 22.77 34.15
CA PHE A 56 11.15 22.14 33.49
C PHE A 56 10.49 21.06 34.33
N VAL A 57 11.27 20.42 35.20
CA VAL A 57 10.89 19.31 36.08
C VAL A 57 11.51 19.52 37.46
N ASN A 58 10.76 19.19 38.52
CA ASN A 58 11.17 19.41 39.91
C ASN A 58 11.56 18.11 40.63
N SER A 59 11.25 16.95 40.05
CA SER A 59 11.57 15.64 40.60
C SER A 59 11.90 14.62 39.51
N GLU A 60 12.58 13.55 39.89
CA GLU A 60 12.85 12.40 39.00
C GLU A 60 11.57 11.74 38.49
N ASP A 61 10.54 11.67 39.32
CA ASP A 61 9.25 11.09 38.92
C ASP A 61 8.54 11.99 37.89
N GLU A 62 8.61 13.31 38.04
CA GLU A 62 8.06 14.27 37.07
C GLU A 62 8.81 14.18 35.72
N TYR A 63 10.14 14.04 35.75
CA TYR A 63 10.95 13.83 34.55
C TYR A 63 10.60 12.54 33.81
N ARG A 64 10.51 11.42 34.54
CA ARG A 64 10.16 10.12 33.94
C ARG A 64 8.75 10.10 33.36
N ALA A 65 7.79 10.71 34.06
CA ALA A 65 6.42 10.83 33.57
C ALA A 65 6.36 11.66 32.28
N LEU A 66 7.03 12.81 32.24
CA LEU A 66 7.10 13.67 31.06
C LEU A 66 7.80 12.97 29.89
N LEU A 67 8.92 12.30 30.13
CA LEU A 67 9.64 11.55 29.09
C LEU A 67 8.78 10.42 28.52
N HIS A 68 8.10 9.67 29.38
CA HIS A 68 7.19 8.61 28.95
C HIS A 68 6.06 9.16 28.08
N GLU A 69 5.41 10.23 28.53
CA GLU A 69 4.30 10.85 27.80
C GLU A 69 4.73 11.39 26.43
N VAL A 70 5.86 12.12 26.36
CA VAL A 70 6.42 12.63 25.10
C VAL A 70 6.80 11.48 24.17
N THR A 71 7.42 10.42 24.69
CA THR A 71 7.82 9.26 23.88
C THR A 71 6.61 8.54 23.29
N ILE A 72 5.55 8.35 24.08
CA ILE A 72 4.30 7.72 23.59
C ILE A 72 3.63 8.60 22.54
N ARG A 73 3.58 9.91 22.74
CA ARG A 73 2.98 10.85 21.78
C ARG A 73 3.79 10.90 20.48
N LEU A 74 5.12 10.98 20.54
CA LEU A 74 5.99 10.90 19.36
C LEU A 74 5.84 9.57 18.63
N ALA A 75 5.83 8.45 19.36
CA ALA A 75 5.62 7.13 18.75
C ALA A 75 4.26 7.04 18.06
N ARG A 76 3.20 7.61 18.67
CA ARG A 76 1.86 7.63 18.07
C ARG A 76 1.80 8.49 16.82
N GLU A 77 2.39 9.68 16.86
CA GLU A 77 2.49 10.57 15.69
C GLU A 77 3.30 9.94 14.56
N GLU A 78 4.42 9.29 14.87
CA GLU A 78 5.24 8.60 13.87
C GLU A 78 4.50 7.39 13.26
N VAL A 79 3.73 6.65 14.05
CA VAL A 79 2.83 5.59 13.54
C VAL A 79 1.77 6.19 12.61
N LEU A 80 1.15 7.32 12.97
CA LEU A 80 0.16 7.98 12.11
C LEU A 80 0.76 8.60 10.84
N ARG A 81 2.01 9.06 10.89
CA ARG A 81 2.77 9.56 9.73
C ARG A 81 3.21 8.43 8.80
N SER A 82 3.64 7.31 9.37
CA SER A 82 4.04 6.12 8.60
C SER A 82 2.85 5.36 8.01
N ALA A 83 1.65 5.50 8.58
CA ALA A 83 0.40 4.97 8.03
C ALA A 83 -0.10 5.71 6.75
N ARG A 84 0.67 6.68 6.22
CA ARG A 84 0.18 7.49 5.09
C ARG A 84 0.27 6.76 3.76
N GLY A 85 -0.91 6.26 3.35
CA GLY A 85 -1.32 5.99 1.98
C GLY A 85 -1.39 4.49 1.63
N ASP A 86 -0.25 3.79 1.69
CA ASP A 86 -0.18 2.44 1.14
C ASP A 86 -0.81 1.36 2.04
N GLU A 87 -0.99 1.62 3.35
CA GLU A 87 -1.70 0.72 4.27
C GLU A 87 -3.17 0.53 3.89
N GLU A 88 -3.87 1.60 3.53
CA GLU A 88 -5.27 1.54 3.09
C GLU A 88 -5.39 0.69 1.83
N ILE A 89 -4.49 0.86 0.86
CA ILE A 89 -4.40 0.03 -0.34
C ILE A 89 -4.17 -1.45 0.02
N ILE A 90 -3.25 -1.74 0.96
CA ILE A 90 -2.98 -3.10 1.41
C ILE A 90 -4.25 -3.74 1.97
N HIS A 91 -4.99 -3.01 2.81
CA HIS A 91 -6.25 -3.48 3.39
C HIS A 91 -7.34 -3.66 2.34
N ALA A 92 -7.51 -2.71 1.43
CA ALA A 92 -8.48 -2.79 0.34
C ALA A 92 -8.23 -4.00 -0.57
N ILE A 93 -6.97 -4.28 -0.91
CA ILE A 93 -6.60 -5.48 -1.69
C ILE A 93 -6.93 -6.78 -0.94
N LYS A 94 -6.67 -6.84 0.38
CA LYS A 94 -7.05 -8.02 1.18
C LYS A 94 -8.56 -8.21 1.17
N MET A 95 -9.33 -7.13 1.33
CA MET A 95 -10.80 -7.19 1.27
C MET A 95 -11.29 -7.65 -0.09
N LEU A 96 -10.67 -7.20 -1.18
CA LEU A 96 -10.99 -7.68 -2.51
C LEU A 96 -10.66 -9.18 -2.68
N ASP A 97 -9.55 -9.64 -2.11
CA ASP A 97 -9.12 -11.05 -2.17
C ASP A 97 -10.01 -11.98 -1.32
N ASP A 98 -10.62 -11.47 -0.25
CA ASP A 98 -11.60 -12.20 0.57
C ASP A 98 -13.02 -12.16 -0.06
N LEU A 99 -13.39 -11.03 -0.66
CA LEU A 99 -14.70 -10.84 -1.27
C LEU A 99 -14.91 -11.70 -2.52
N ASN A 100 -13.89 -11.83 -3.37
CA ASN A 100 -13.97 -12.62 -4.61
C ASN A 100 -14.38 -14.10 -4.40
N PRO A 101 -13.67 -14.89 -3.57
CA PRO A 101 -14.06 -16.27 -3.32
C PRO A 101 -15.40 -16.36 -2.58
N THR A 102 -15.70 -15.41 -1.70
CA THR A 102 -17.00 -15.35 -1.01
C THR A 102 -18.15 -15.15 -1.99
N LEU A 103 -18.03 -14.20 -2.92
CA LEU A 103 -19.01 -13.95 -3.98
C LEU A 103 -19.23 -15.19 -4.83
N ASN A 104 -18.15 -15.86 -5.25
CA ASN A 104 -18.25 -17.08 -6.07
C ASN A 104 -18.96 -18.21 -5.32
N LEU A 105 -18.63 -18.44 -4.04
CA LEU A 105 -19.26 -19.48 -3.24
C LEU A 105 -20.76 -19.20 -3.03
N LEU A 106 -21.10 -17.96 -2.68
CA LEU A 106 -22.49 -17.55 -2.47
C LEU A 106 -23.30 -17.59 -3.77
N SER A 107 -22.70 -17.21 -4.90
CA SER A 107 -23.36 -17.30 -6.20
C SER A 107 -23.61 -18.75 -6.58
N GLU A 108 -22.60 -19.63 -6.49
CA GLU A 108 -22.75 -21.06 -6.78
C GLU A 108 -23.91 -21.68 -5.99
N HIS A 109 -23.99 -21.47 -4.67
CA HIS A 109 -25.08 -21.99 -3.85
C HIS A 109 -26.44 -21.37 -4.17
N LEU A 110 -26.50 -20.09 -4.51
CA LEU A 110 -27.75 -19.45 -4.95
C LEU A 110 -28.26 -20.08 -6.25
N PHE A 111 -27.37 -20.35 -7.21
CA PHE A 111 -27.73 -20.98 -8.48
C PHE A 111 -28.08 -22.46 -8.33
N GLU A 112 -27.42 -23.20 -7.44
CA GLU A 112 -27.82 -24.56 -7.07
C GLU A 112 -29.26 -24.60 -6.54
N TRP A 113 -29.62 -23.66 -5.66
CA TRP A 113 -30.99 -23.56 -5.15
C TRP A 113 -31.97 -23.09 -6.24
N TYR A 114 -31.57 -22.13 -7.06
CA TYR A 114 -32.38 -21.61 -8.15
C TYR A 114 -32.66 -22.67 -9.24
N SER A 115 -31.76 -23.64 -9.41
CA SER A 115 -31.92 -24.75 -10.37
C SER A 115 -33.15 -25.63 -10.10
N MET A 116 -33.80 -25.52 -8.93
CA MET A 116 -35.09 -26.18 -8.66
C MET A 116 -36.26 -25.52 -9.42
N TYR A 117 -36.09 -24.28 -9.88
CA TYR A 117 -37.12 -23.47 -10.52
C TYR A 117 -36.89 -23.31 -12.03
N GLU A 118 -35.66 -23.52 -12.51
CA GLU A 118 -35.28 -23.33 -13.91
C GLU A 118 -34.14 -24.26 -14.33
N GLU A 119 -34.13 -24.65 -15.61
CA GLU A 119 -33.07 -25.48 -16.19
C GLU A 119 -31.77 -24.68 -16.38
N GLU A 120 -30.68 -25.21 -15.81
CA GLU A 120 -29.26 -24.85 -16.00
C GLU A 120 -28.96 -23.39 -16.37
N VAL A 121 -29.05 -22.49 -15.38
CA VAL A 121 -28.50 -21.13 -15.49
C VAL A 121 -27.06 -21.09 -15.00
N LEU A 122 -26.13 -20.62 -15.84
CA LEU A 122 -24.75 -20.42 -15.44
C LEU A 122 -24.63 -19.26 -14.44
N PRO A 123 -23.86 -19.43 -13.33
CA PRO A 123 -23.66 -18.36 -12.38
C PRO A 123 -23.03 -17.10 -13.00
N SER A 124 -23.76 -15.99 -12.99
CA SER A 124 -23.26 -14.69 -13.43
C SER A 124 -23.91 -13.54 -12.63
N GLU A 125 -23.26 -12.37 -12.59
CA GLU A 125 -23.82 -11.18 -11.93
C GLU A 125 -25.16 -10.78 -12.58
N GLU A 126 -25.25 -10.87 -13.91
CA GLU A 126 -26.47 -10.58 -14.67
C GLU A 126 -27.59 -11.58 -14.34
N ALA A 127 -27.24 -12.86 -14.24
CA ALA A 127 -28.20 -13.91 -13.90
C ALA A 127 -28.74 -13.75 -12.47
N VAL A 128 -27.94 -13.25 -11.51
CA VAL A 128 -28.43 -12.92 -10.15
C VAL A 128 -29.47 -11.79 -10.21
N ARG A 129 -29.25 -10.77 -11.06
CA ARG A 129 -30.23 -9.70 -11.27
C ARG A 129 -31.51 -10.22 -11.93
N GLU A 130 -31.41 -11.22 -12.81
CA GLU A 130 -32.58 -11.87 -13.41
C GLU A 130 -33.45 -12.57 -12.38
N ILE A 131 -32.86 -13.28 -11.40
CA ILE A 131 -33.59 -13.94 -10.30
C ILE A 131 -34.50 -12.94 -9.59
N LEU A 132 -34.04 -11.69 -9.37
CA LEU A 132 -34.82 -10.65 -8.70
C LEU A 132 -36.07 -10.20 -9.47
N THR A 133 -36.10 -10.38 -10.79
CA THR A 133 -37.25 -10.01 -11.62
C THR A 133 -38.38 -11.06 -11.59
N ARG A 134 -38.08 -12.27 -11.12
CA ARG A 134 -39.03 -13.39 -11.08
C ARG A 134 -40.10 -13.19 -10.01
N ARG A 135 -41.33 -13.60 -10.30
CA ARG A 135 -42.46 -13.53 -9.35
C ARG A 135 -42.54 -14.75 -8.43
N GLU A 136 -42.18 -15.94 -8.91
CA GLU A 136 -42.41 -17.22 -8.22
C GLU A 136 -41.13 -17.79 -7.59
N ILE A 137 -40.45 -17.01 -6.74
CA ILE A 137 -39.30 -17.48 -5.95
C ILE A 137 -39.51 -17.27 -4.46
N PRO A 138 -38.93 -18.11 -3.58
CA PRO A 138 -39.02 -17.94 -2.14
C PRO A 138 -38.52 -16.55 -1.70
N PRO A 139 -39.18 -15.88 -0.74
CA PRO A 139 -38.74 -14.57 -0.24
C PRO A 139 -37.28 -14.58 0.25
N ALA A 140 -36.85 -15.66 0.90
CA ALA A 140 -35.47 -15.82 1.37
C ALA A 140 -34.44 -15.88 0.22
N MET A 141 -34.78 -16.52 -0.91
CA MET A 141 -33.93 -16.56 -2.10
C MET A 141 -33.78 -15.15 -2.69
N ARG A 142 -34.89 -14.41 -2.77
CA ARG A 142 -34.88 -13.02 -3.25
C ARG A 142 -33.97 -12.12 -2.40
N THR A 143 -34.05 -12.23 -1.07
CA THR A 143 -33.17 -11.48 -0.17
C THR A 143 -31.70 -11.84 -0.38
N LEU A 144 -31.38 -13.13 -0.54
CA LEU A 144 -30.01 -13.56 -0.79
C LEU A 144 -29.48 -13.04 -2.14
N ALA A 145 -30.30 -13.09 -3.19
CA ALA A 145 -29.96 -12.53 -4.50
C ALA A 145 -29.73 -11.01 -4.44
N GLN A 146 -30.51 -10.29 -3.63
CA GLN A 146 -30.32 -8.85 -3.41
C GLN A 146 -28.98 -8.58 -2.71
N ASN A 147 -28.72 -9.27 -1.59
CA ASN A 147 -27.45 -9.13 -0.86
C ASN A 147 -26.25 -9.44 -1.76
N LEU A 148 -26.36 -10.46 -2.62
CA LEU A 148 -25.31 -10.83 -3.55
C LEU A 148 -25.08 -9.75 -4.62
N THR A 149 -26.16 -9.13 -5.10
CA THR A 149 -26.09 -7.96 -6.00
C THR A 149 -25.35 -6.80 -5.33
N ASP A 150 -25.69 -6.49 -4.07
CA ASP A 150 -25.05 -5.41 -3.31
C ASP A 150 -23.56 -5.70 -3.06
N LEU A 151 -23.19 -6.97 -2.85
CA LEU A 151 -21.79 -7.40 -2.72
C LEU A 151 -21.02 -7.26 -4.05
N TYR A 152 -21.65 -7.56 -5.20
CA TYR A 152 -21.03 -7.32 -6.51
C TYR A 152 -20.79 -5.83 -6.76
N GLU A 153 -21.74 -4.97 -6.39
CA GLU A 153 -21.59 -3.51 -6.47
C GLU A 153 -20.48 -3.02 -5.54
N SER A 154 -20.45 -3.51 -4.30
CA SER A 154 -19.37 -3.22 -3.34
C SER A 154 -17.99 -3.63 -3.88
N ARG A 155 -17.90 -4.78 -4.57
CA ARG A 155 -16.66 -5.21 -5.24
C ARG A 155 -16.22 -4.20 -6.31
N ARG A 156 -17.16 -3.68 -7.10
CA ARG A 156 -16.88 -2.70 -8.16
C ARG A 156 -16.34 -1.40 -7.57
N THR A 157 -17.04 -0.84 -6.59
CA THR A 157 -16.62 0.37 -5.87
C THR A 157 -15.24 0.19 -5.23
N LEU A 158 -14.97 -0.98 -4.65
CA LEU A 158 -13.67 -1.28 -4.05
C LEU A 158 -12.54 -1.32 -5.10
N ILE A 159 -12.79 -1.88 -6.29
CA ILE A 159 -11.81 -1.89 -7.38
C ILE A 159 -11.51 -0.47 -7.87
N GLU A 160 -12.55 0.35 -8.04
CA GLU A 160 -12.41 1.76 -8.46
C GLU A 160 -11.59 2.55 -7.44
N TYR A 161 -11.95 2.45 -6.15
CA TYR A 161 -11.18 3.08 -5.06
C TYR A 161 -9.71 2.64 -5.06
N ILE A 162 -9.44 1.34 -5.21
CA ILE A 162 -8.05 0.83 -5.27
C ILE A 162 -7.28 1.46 -6.45
N GLN A 163 -7.93 1.61 -7.62
CA GLN A 163 -7.28 2.18 -8.80
C GLN A 163 -6.94 3.65 -8.60
N ASP A 164 -7.88 4.44 -8.08
CA ASP A 164 -7.71 5.87 -7.85
C ASP A 164 -6.62 6.12 -6.78
N GLU A 165 -6.73 5.44 -5.65
CA GLU A 165 -5.80 5.61 -4.53
C GLU A 165 -4.37 5.18 -4.91
N THR A 166 -4.24 4.11 -5.69
CA THR A 166 -2.93 3.67 -6.18
C THR A 166 -2.33 4.64 -7.18
N THR A 167 -3.15 5.30 -8.00
CA THR A 167 -2.68 6.31 -8.95
C THR A 167 -2.17 7.54 -8.22
N LEU A 168 -2.79 7.90 -7.09
CA LEU A 168 -2.32 8.98 -6.22
C LEU A 168 -0.98 8.66 -5.55
N ILE A 169 -0.83 7.44 -5.03
CA ILE A 169 0.33 7.05 -4.20
C ILE A 169 1.52 6.56 -5.02
N ALA A 170 1.26 5.85 -6.11
CA ALA A 170 2.28 5.21 -6.94
C ALA A 170 1.97 5.39 -8.44
N PRO A 171 1.99 6.65 -8.93
CA PRO A 171 1.59 6.97 -10.30
C PRO A 171 2.48 6.29 -11.35
N ASN A 172 3.79 6.15 -11.13
CA ASN A 172 4.67 5.52 -12.11
C ASN A 172 4.40 4.01 -12.21
N LEU A 173 4.15 3.33 -11.08
CA LEU A 173 3.73 1.94 -11.07
C LEU A 173 2.36 1.75 -11.73
N ALA A 174 1.40 2.62 -11.41
CA ALA A 174 0.06 2.59 -12.00
C ALA A 174 0.11 2.78 -13.52
N ASN A 175 0.91 3.73 -14.02
CA ASN A 175 1.11 3.95 -15.46
C ASN A 175 1.71 2.74 -16.19
N LEU A 176 2.50 1.90 -15.52
CA LEU A 176 3.12 0.72 -16.13
C LEU A 176 2.29 -0.56 -16.00
N ALA A 177 1.61 -0.75 -14.87
CA ALA A 177 0.94 -2.01 -14.53
C ALA A 177 -0.59 -1.90 -14.48
N GLY A 178 -1.14 -0.69 -14.51
CA GLY A 178 -2.50 -0.38 -14.08
C GLY A 178 -2.62 -0.31 -12.55
N GLY A 179 -3.59 0.47 -12.06
CA GLY A 179 -3.78 0.71 -10.62
C GLY A 179 -3.98 -0.59 -9.82
N LEU A 180 -4.81 -1.52 -10.30
CA LEU A 180 -5.11 -2.75 -9.57
C LEU A 180 -3.90 -3.70 -9.41
N LEU A 181 -3.08 -3.86 -10.45
CA LEU A 181 -1.88 -4.71 -10.37
C LEU A 181 -0.78 -4.04 -9.56
N ALA A 182 -0.62 -2.72 -9.69
CA ALA A 182 0.29 -1.94 -8.86
C ALA A 182 -0.06 -2.07 -7.37
N ALA A 183 -1.33 -1.90 -7.01
CA ALA A 183 -1.85 -2.10 -5.66
C ALA A 183 -1.53 -3.50 -5.12
N ARG A 184 -1.74 -4.52 -5.95
CA ARG A 184 -1.47 -5.92 -5.59
C ARG A 184 0.03 -6.18 -5.37
N LEU A 185 0.91 -5.54 -6.14
CA LEU A 185 2.36 -5.61 -5.92
C LEU A 185 2.77 -4.98 -4.58
N ILE A 186 2.23 -3.79 -4.28
CA ILE A 186 2.42 -3.09 -3.00
C ILE A 186 1.94 -3.97 -1.85
N SER A 187 0.75 -4.57 -1.98
CA SER A 187 0.15 -5.46 -0.98
C SER A 187 1.01 -6.69 -0.68
N ILE A 188 1.44 -7.42 -1.71
CA ILE A 188 2.26 -8.62 -1.53
C ILE A 188 3.66 -8.27 -1.00
N ALA A 189 4.20 -7.11 -1.35
CA ALA A 189 5.46 -6.63 -0.80
C ALA A 189 5.36 -6.20 0.67
N GLY A 190 4.15 -5.87 1.14
CA GLY A 190 3.86 -5.34 2.46
C GLY A 190 4.22 -3.86 2.60
N GLY A 191 3.98 -3.09 1.54
CA GLY A 191 4.22 -1.64 1.45
C GLY A 191 5.07 -1.23 0.25
N LEU A 192 4.87 -0.01 -0.24
CA LEU A 192 5.58 0.60 -1.36
C LEU A 192 7.07 0.75 -1.03
N GLY A 193 7.41 1.12 0.20
CA GLY A 193 8.81 1.22 0.63
C GLY A 193 9.53 -0.13 0.62
N LYS A 194 8.85 -1.23 0.98
CA LYS A 194 9.43 -2.58 0.85
C LYS A 194 9.58 -2.97 -0.61
N LEU A 195 8.59 -2.66 -1.45
CA LEU A 195 8.61 -2.91 -2.89
C LEU A 195 9.79 -2.19 -3.59
N ALA A 196 10.01 -0.92 -3.29
CA ALA A 196 11.10 -0.10 -3.84
C ALA A 196 12.50 -0.68 -3.56
N ARG A 197 12.67 -1.26 -2.36
CA ARG A 197 13.93 -1.92 -1.94
C ARG A 197 14.14 -3.29 -2.57
N MET A 198 13.11 -3.92 -3.14
CA MET A 198 13.26 -5.25 -3.75
C MET A 198 14.10 -5.21 -5.04
N PRO A 199 14.89 -6.26 -5.32
CA PRO A 199 15.50 -6.43 -6.63
C PRO A 199 14.45 -6.88 -7.68
N ALA A 200 14.69 -6.54 -8.94
CA ALA A 200 13.79 -6.91 -10.05
C ALA A 200 13.56 -8.42 -10.19
N SER A 201 14.56 -9.25 -9.86
CA SER A 201 14.44 -10.71 -9.86
C SER A 201 13.42 -11.22 -8.83
N ARG A 202 13.32 -10.57 -7.67
CA ARG A 202 12.32 -10.88 -6.64
C ARG A 202 10.94 -10.40 -7.07
N LEU A 203 10.84 -9.17 -7.60
CA LEU A 203 9.58 -8.61 -8.10
C LEU A 203 9.00 -9.48 -9.23
N GLN A 204 9.85 -9.99 -10.13
CA GLN A 204 9.44 -10.86 -11.24
C GLN A 204 8.61 -12.07 -10.79
N ILE A 205 8.97 -12.68 -9.65
CA ILE A 205 8.33 -13.90 -9.13
C ILE A 205 7.44 -13.62 -7.91
N LEU A 206 7.14 -12.36 -7.61
CA LEU A 206 6.33 -11.97 -6.46
C LEU A 206 4.95 -12.66 -6.50
N GLY A 207 4.52 -13.27 -5.40
CA GLY A 207 3.29 -14.06 -5.33
C GLY A 207 3.35 -15.46 -5.94
N ALA A 208 4.49 -15.88 -6.51
CA ALA A 208 4.70 -17.26 -6.96
C ALA A 208 5.24 -18.18 -5.85
N ASN A 209 4.97 -17.89 -4.57
CA ASN A 209 5.60 -18.54 -3.41
C ASN A 209 5.52 -20.07 -3.48
N ARG A 210 4.33 -20.63 -3.78
CA ARG A 210 4.14 -22.10 -3.91
C ARG A 210 5.04 -22.71 -4.99
N ALA A 211 5.15 -22.07 -6.16
CA ALA A 211 5.99 -22.55 -7.25
C ALA A 211 7.49 -22.39 -6.92
N MET A 212 7.86 -21.29 -6.25
CA MET A 212 9.22 -21.05 -5.78
C MET A 212 9.66 -22.11 -4.76
N PHE A 213 8.80 -22.45 -3.79
CA PHE A 213 9.08 -23.51 -2.82
C PHE A 213 9.25 -24.89 -3.46
N ARG A 214 8.54 -25.17 -4.57
CA ARG A 214 8.80 -26.40 -5.34
C ARG A 214 10.13 -26.35 -6.09
N HIS A 215 10.51 -25.19 -6.62
CA HIS A 215 11.81 -25.01 -7.27
C HIS A 215 12.98 -25.27 -6.32
N LEU A 216 12.88 -24.77 -5.09
CA LEU A 216 13.85 -25.05 -4.02
C LEU A 216 13.98 -26.55 -3.71
N ARG A 217 12.99 -27.37 -4.09
CA ARG A 217 12.99 -28.83 -3.98
C ARG A 217 13.31 -29.55 -5.31
N GLY A 218 13.87 -28.84 -6.30
CA GLY A 218 14.35 -29.41 -7.56
C GLY A 218 13.42 -29.25 -8.77
N ALA A 219 12.24 -28.65 -8.63
CA ALA A 219 11.39 -28.32 -9.79
C ALA A 219 11.98 -27.17 -10.63
N ALA A 220 11.45 -26.90 -11.82
CA ALA A 220 11.84 -25.72 -12.59
C ALA A 220 11.42 -24.39 -11.91
N PRO A 221 12.21 -23.30 -12.02
CA PRO A 221 11.88 -22.01 -11.40
C PRO A 221 10.65 -21.36 -12.03
N PRO A 222 9.83 -20.63 -11.25
CA PRO A 222 8.74 -19.84 -11.80
C PRO A 222 9.30 -18.71 -12.69
N LYS A 223 8.70 -18.52 -13.87
CA LYS A 223 9.11 -17.48 -14.82
C LYS A 223 8.51 -16.10 -14.50
N HIS A 224 7.41 -16.08 -13.77
CA HIS A 224 6.64 -14.90 -13.41
C HIS A 224 5.75 -15.22 -12.20
N GLY A 225 5.44 -14.20 -11.41
CA GLY A 225 4.44 -14.24 -10.34
C GLY A 225 3.18 -13.48 -10.73
N VAL A 226 2.70 -12.60 -9.85
CA VAL A 226 1.46 -11.82 -10.06
C VAL A 226 1.50 -10.94 -11.29
N ILE A 227 2.68 -10.50 -11.72
CA ILE A 227 2.85 -9.72 -12.96
C ILE A 227 2.39 -10.47 -14.22
N PHE A 228 2.14 -11.79 -14.13
CA PHE A 228 1.51 -12.55 -15.19
C PHE A 228 0.11 -12.04 -15.53
N GLN A 229 -0.62 -11.46 -14.57
CA GLN A 229 -1.97 -10.92 -14.78
C GLN A 229 -1.97 -9.79 -15.83
N HIS A 230 -0.88 -9.06 -15.99
CA HIS A 230 -0.79 -8.00 -16.98
C HIS A 230 -0.90 -8.53 -18.41
N PRO A 231 -1.69 -7.90 -19.31
CA PRO A 231 -1.83 -8.30 -20.73
C PRO A 231 -0.49 -8.47 -21.44
N LEU A 232 0.46 -7.58 -21.15
CA LEU A 232 1.83 -7.66 -21.68
C LEU A 232 2.47 -9.04 -21.49
N VAL A 233 2.18 -9.73 -20.38
CA VAL A 233 2.78 -11.02 -20.04
C VAL A 233 1.88 -12.19 -20.44
N HIS A 234 0.60 -12.23 -20.04
CA HIS A 234 -0.24 -13.41 -20.31
C HIS A 234 -0.62 -13.55 -21.78
N ALA A 235 -0.88 -12.45 -22.49
CA ALA A 235 -1.25 -12.47 -23.91
C ALA A 235 -0.05 -12.81 -24.81
N SER A 236 1.17 -12.67 -24.29
CA SER A 236 2.39 -12.97 -25.02
C SER A 236 2.60 -14.49 -25.25
N PRO A 237 3.27 -14.89 -26.36
CA PRO A 237 3.59 -16.29 -26.63
C PRO A 237 4.41 -16.94 -25.50
N ARG A 238 4.10 -18.19 -25.12
CA ARG A 238 4.71 -18.92 -23.97
C ARG A 238 6.25 -18.87 -23.96
N ARG A 239 6.88 -18.90 -25.13
CA ARG A 239 8.35 -18.84 -25.30
C ARG A 239 8.93 -17.48 -24.90
N LEU A 240 8.18 -16.39 -25.07
CA LEU A 240 8.63 -15.02 -24.82
C LEU A 240 8.24 -14.50 -23.42
N ARG A 241 7.22 -15.08 -22.77
CA ARG A 241 6.71 -14.63 -21.47
C ARG A 241 7.79 -14.39 -20.42
N GLY A 242 8.76 -15.30 -20.29
CA GLY A 242 9.85 -15.14 -19.31
C GLY A 242 10.79 -13.97 -19.62
N LYS A 243 11.08 -13.70 -20.90
CA LYS A 243 11.89 -12.54 -21.31
C LYS A 243 11.14 -11.24 -21.07
N ILE A 244 9.84 -11.21 -21.38
CA ILE A 244 8.98 -10.05 -21.20
C ILE A 244 8.78 -9.76 -19.71
N ALA A 245 8.43 -10.77 -18.91
CA ALA A 245 8.28 -10.64 -17.46
C ALA A 245 9.53 -10.07 -16.78
N ARG A 246 10.73 -10.49 -17.21
CA ARG A 246 11.99 -9.94 -16.70
C ARG A 246 12.13 -8.45 -17.00
N LYS A 247 11.92 -8.04 -18.26
CA LYS A 247 12.02 -6.63 -18.67
C LYS A 247 10.97 -5.76 -17.98
N PHE A 248 9.74 -6.28 -17.88
CA PHE A 248 8.65 -5.62 -17.19
C PHE A 248 8.97 -5.44 -15.70
N ALA A 249 9.42 -6.49 -15.01
CA ALA A 249 9.81 -6.40 -13.61
C ALA A 249 10.94 -5.39 -13.37
N SER A 250 11.93 -5.32 -14.26
CA SER A 250 13.00 -4.31 -14.17
C SER A 250 12.45 -2.88 -14.22
N LYS A 251 11.48 -2.59 -15.10
CA LYS A 251 10.86 -1.26 -15.20
C LYS A 251 9.94 -0.96 -14.03
N LEU A 252 9.17 -1.94 -13.55
CA LEU A 252 8.36 -1.81 -12.34
C LEU A 252 9.21 -1.53 -11.10
N THR A 253 10.38 -2.15 -10.95
CA THR A 253 11.30 -1.84 -9.85
C THR A 253 11.81 -0.40 -9.92
N ILE A 254 12.08 0.12 -11.12
CA ILE A 254 12.49 1.53 -11.28
C ILE A 254 11.34 2.46 -10.93
N ALA A 255 10.13 2.19 -11.43
CA ALA A 255 8.93 2.95 -11.11
C ALA A 255 8.65 2.98 -9.61
N ALA A 256 8.66 1.83 -8.94
CA ALA A 256 8.44 1.72 -7.50
C ALA A 256 9.45 2.56 -6.68
N ARG A 257 10.69 2.67 -7.15
CA ARG A 257 11.72 3.49 -6.49
C ARG A 257 11.46 4.97 -6.69
N ILE A 258 11.05 5.39 -7.89
CA ILE A 258 10.72 6.78 -8.17
C ILE A 258 9.50 7.20 -7.33
N ASP A 259 8.45 6.38 -7.35
CA ASP A 259 7.23 6.61 -6.55
C ASP A 259 7.58 6.77 -5.06
N TYR A 260 8.43 5.90 -4.51
CA TYR A 260 8.77 5.96 -3.08
C TYR A 260 9.73 7.09 -2.69
N TYR A 261 10.74 7.40 -3.50
CA TYR A 261 11.81 8.34 -3.13
C TYR A 261 11.61 9.77 -3.61
N SER A 262 10.83 9.96 -4.68
CA SER A 262 10.64 11.26 -5.33
C SER A 262 9.18 11.66 -5.43
N GLY A 263 8.27 10.70 -5.65
CA GLY A 263 6.84 10.97 -5.86
C GLY A 263 6.51 11.69 -7.17
N GLU A 264 7.51 12.07 -7.96
CA GLU A 264 7.31 12.73 -9.26
C GLU A 264 6.93 11.72 -10.34
N VAL A 265 6.00 12.10 -11.22
CA VAL A 265 5.67 11.31 -12.40
C VAL A 265 6.79 11.49 -13.42
N ARG A 266 7.43 10.39 -13.80
CA ARG A 266 8.46 10.40 -14.83
C ARG A 266 7.87 9.99 -16.16
N GLU A 267 7.69 10.99 -17.02
CA GLU A 267 7.28 10.83 -18.40
C GLU A 267 8.33 9.99 -19.18
N GLY A 268 7.86 9.12 -20.08
CA GLY A 268 8.71 8.26 -20.93
C GLY A 268 9.14 6.90 -20.34
N LEU A 269 8.73 6.55 -19.11
CA LEU A 269 9.02 5.22 -18.54
C LEU A 269 8.33 4.08 -19.32
N ALA A 270 7.10 4.32 -19.77
CA ALA A 270 6.32 3.41 -20.60
C ALA A 270 6.95 3.23 -22.00
N GLU A 271 7.42 4.32 -22.61
CA GLU A 271 8.12 4.30 -23.90
C GLU A 271 9.42 3.51 -23.80
N SER A 272 10.21 3.76 -22.75
CA SER A 272 11.44 3.02 -22.50
C SER A 272 11.20 1.52 -22.22
N LEU A 273 10.06 1.16 -21.63
CA LEU A 273 9.65 -0.25 -21.55
C LEU A 273 9.35 -0.81 -22.94
N ALA A 274 8.56 -0.08 -23.75
CA ALA A 274 8.18 -0.49 -25.10
C ALA A 274 9.40 -0.76 -25.99
N ASP A 275 10.38 0.15 -25.99
CA ASP A 275 11.64 0.04 -26.75
C ASP A 275 12.46 -1.19 -26.36
N SER A 276 12.37 -1.57 -25.08
CA SER A 276 13.13 -2.71 -24.59
C SER A 276 12.56 -4.05 -25.05
N LEU A 277 11.34 -4.16 -25.56
CA LEU A 277 10.68 -5.46 -25.77
C LEU A 277 11.10 -6.17 -27.08
N PRO A 278 11.25 -7.51 -27.09
CA PRO A 278 11.88 -8.26 -28.18
C PRO A 278 11.05 -8.44 -29.47
N ASN A 279 9.97 -7.68 -29.65
CA ASN A 279 9.18 -7.46 -30.86
C ASN A 279 8.40 -6.15 -30.61
N ARG A 280 7.85 -5.48 -31.64
CA ARG A 280 6.87 -4.38 -31.46
C ARG A 280 5.56 -4.88 -30.80
N ALA A 281 5.65 -5.45 -29.60
CA ALA A 281 4.57 -5.69 -28.66
C ALA A 281 4.04 -4.36 -28.06
N GLY A 282 4.32 -3.24 -28.74
CA GLY A 282 3.98 -1.88 -28.36
C GLY A 282 2.50 -1.54 -28.57
N ASN A 283 1.71 -2.41 -29.21
CA ASN A 283 0.26 -2.16 -29.35
C ASN A 283 -0.55 -2.38 -28.07
N PHE A 284 0.06 -2.82 -26.96
CA PHE A 284 -0.63 -3.00 -25.67
C PHE A 284 -0.27 -1.95 -24.60
N ILE A 285 0.69 -1.05 -24.87
CA ILE A 285 1.14 -0.04 -23.88
C ILE A 285 0.33 1.27 -23.99
N LEU A 286 -0.51 1.45 -25.01
CA LEU A 286 -1.23 2.71 -25.30
C LEU A 286 -2.75 2.67 -25.06
N LYS A 287 -3.28 1.70 -24.30
CA LYS A 287 -4.75 1.57 -24.07
C LYS A 287 -5.17 1.29 -22.62
N CYS A 288 -4.28 1.40 -21.65
CA CYS A 288 -4.62 1.35 -20.23
C CYS A 288 -4.44 2.73 -19.62
#